data_AF-A0A2V2DPP0-F1
#
_entry.id   AF-A0A2V2DPP0-F1
#
_cell.length_a   1.000
_cell.length_b   1.000
_cell.length_c   1.000
_cell.angle_alpha   90.00
_cell.angle_beta   90.00
_cell.angle_gamma   90.00
#
_symmetry.space_group_name_H-M   'P 1'
#
loop_
_entity.id
_entity.type
_entity.pdbx_description
1 polymer ?
#
loop_
_entity_poly.entity_id
_entity_poly.type
_entity_poly.pdbx_seq_one_letter_code
_entity_poly.pdbx_strand_id
1 'polypeptide(L)' 'MDRQKRVLAIHDISCVGRCSLTVALPVLSACGVECSLLPTALLSTHTGGFSGYTFLDLSDEMEKVLDHWKTL' A
#
# COMPACT_ATOMS: atom_id res chain seq x y z
N MET A 1 16.35 5.10 24.44
CA MET A 1 15.82 5.64 23.17
C MET A 1 14.53 4.91 22.90
N ASP A 2 13.44 5.64 22.67
CA ASP A 2 12.21 5.00 22.20
C ASP A 2 12.45 4.41 20.81
N ARG A 3 12.08 3.15 20.64
CA ARG A 3 12.21 2.44 19.37
C ARG A 3 11.20 3.04 18.38
N GLN A 4 11.67 3.40 17.18
CA GLN A 4 10.77 3.85 16.12
C GLN A 4 9.70 2.78 15.85
N LYS A 5 8.43 3.19 15.89
CA LYS A 5 7.32 2.29 15.60
C LYS A 5 7.34 1.94 14.12
N ARG A 6 7.04 0.67 13.81
CA ARG A 6 6.99 0.14 12.45
C ARG A 6 5.58 -0.41 12.17
N VAL A 7 5.09 -0.24 10.95
CA VAL A 7 3.80 -0.75 10.50
C VAL A 7 3.92 -1.31 9.09
N LEU A 8 3.21 -2.40 8.83
CA LEU A 8 2.98 -2.94 7.50
C LEU A 8 1.58 -2.51 7.03
N ALA A 9 1.49 -1.68 6.01
CA ALA A 9 0.23 -1.26 5.42
C ALA A 9 -0.13 -2.17 4.23
N ILE A 10 -1.24 -2.90 4.36
CA ILE A 10 -1.76 -3.83 3.34
C ILE A 10 -3.05 -3.24 2.75
N HIS A 11 -2.91 -2.47 1.66
CA HIS A 11 -4.04 -1.81 0.96
C HIS A 11 -3.73 -1.71 -0.54
N ASP A 12 -4.69 -1.31 -1.35
CA ASP A 12 -4.46 -1.03 -2.77
C ASP A 12 -3.70 0.27 -3.01
N ILE A 13 -3.17 0.42 -4.23
CA ILE A 13 -2.71 1.69 -4.77
C ILE A 13 -3.71 2.15 -5.83
N SER A 14 -4.46 3.19 -5.52
CA SER A 14 -5.27 3.92 -6.49
C SER A 14 -4.50 5.16 -6.97
N CYS A 15 -4.08 5.19 -8.23
CA CYS A 15 -3.23 6.27 -8.78
C CYS A 15 -3.90 7.67 -8.72
N VAL A 16 -5.24 7.71 -8.77
CA VAL A 16 -6.04 8.93 -8.61
C VAL A 16 -7.15 8.70 -7.59
N GLY A 17 -7.41 9.73 -6.77
CA GLY A 17 -8.61 9.82 -5.92
C GLY A 17 -8.35 9.83 -4.41
N ARG A 18 -7.08 9.82 -3.98
CA ARG A 18 -6.67 10.04 -2.57
C ARG A 18 -7.32 9.04 -1.61
N CYS A 19 -7.02 7.76 -1.78
CA CYS A 19 -7.41 6.69 -0.85
C CYS A 19 -6.28 5.67 -0.65
N SER A 20 -6.49 4.73 0.28
CA SER A 20 -5.62 3.55 0.45
C SER A 20 -4.15 3.92 0.71
N LEU A 21 -3.18 3.26 0.06
CA LEU A 21 -1.74 3.52 0.33
C LEU A 21 -1.32 4.96 0.03
N THR A 22 -1.99 5.66 -0.91
CA THR A 22 -1.68 7.07 -1.23
C THR A 22 -2.05 8.05 -0.10
N VAL A 23 -2.89 7.62 0.85
CA VAL A 23 -3.22 8.38 2.07
C VAL A 23 -2.49 7.82 3.29
N ALA A 24 -2.44 6.50 3.42
CA ALA A 24 -1.83 5.85 4.59
C ALA A 24 -0.33 6.17 4.73
N LEU A 25 0.45 6.08 3.64
CA LEU A 25 1.88 6.35 3.66
C LEU A 25 2.23 7.76 4.17
N PRO A 26 1.71 8.86 3.59
CA PRO A 26 2.06 10.20 4.05
C PRO A 26 1.58 10.49 5.47
N VAL A 27 0.41 9.98 5.89
CA VAL A 27 -0.09 10.15 7.27
C VAL A 27 0.82 9.44 8.27
N LEU A 28 1.15 8.17 8.03
CA LEU A 28 2.02 7.39 8.93
C LEU A 28 3.43 7.98 9.01
N SER A 29 3.97 8.43 7.88
CA SER A 29 5.27 9.13 7.82
C SER A 29 5.25 10.43 8.63
N ALA A 30 4.20 11.24 8.49
CA ALA A 30 4.01 12.45 9.28
C ALA A 30 3.89 12.18 10.80
N CYS A 31 3.38 11.01 11.18
CA CYS A 31 3.33 10.56 12.57
C CYS A 31 4.66 9.98 13.10
N GLY A 32 5.73 9.98 12.30
CA GLY A 32 7.03 9.41 12.69
C GLY A 32 7.06 7.88 12.73
N VAL A 33 6.09 7.21 12.10
CA VAL A 33 6.01 5.75 12.01
C VAL A 33 6.69 5.29 10.72
N GLU A 34 7.61 4.34 10.83
CA GLU A 34 8.17 3.67 9.66
C GLU A 34 7.09 2.78 9.03
N CYS A 35 6.78 3.02 7.75
CA CYS A 35 5.71 2.31 7.04
C CYS A 35 6.30 1.50 5.87
N SER A 36 6.18 0.18 5.96
CA SER A 36 6.39 -0.73 4.82
C SER A 36 5.05 -0.99 4.14
N LEU A 37 5.04 -1.12 2.81
CA LEU A 37 3.81 -1.29 2.03
C LEU A 37 3.77 -2.68 1.40
N LEU A 38 2.61 -3.34 1.47
CA LEU A 38 2.30 -4.54 0.70
C LEU A 38 1.03 -4.27 -0.12
N PRO A 39 1.18 -3.84 -1.39
CA PRO A 39 0.05 -3.49 -2.24
C PRO A 39 -0.82 -4.72 -2.55
N THR A 40 -2.14 -4.58 -2.39
CA THR A 40 -3.10 -5.65 -2.72
C THR A 40 -3.59 -5.60 -4.17
N ALA A 41 -3.60 -4.41 -4.77
CA ALA A 41 -3.98 -4.18 -6.15
C ALA A 41 -3.38 -2.85 -6.64
N LEU A 42 -3.25 -2.72 -7.97
CA LEU A 42 -2.94 -1.45 -8.63
C LEU A 42 -4.15 -1.01 -9.47
N LEU A 43 -4.68 0.17 -9.18
CA LEU A 43 -5.80 0.77 -9.89
C LEU A 43 -5.41 2.13 -10.51
N SER A 44 -5.92 2.43 -11.71
CA SER A 44 -5.67 3.76 -12.32
C SER A 44 -6.41 4.89 -11.59
N THR A 45 -7.55 4.60 -10.97
CA THR A 45 -8.31 5.49 -10.09
C THR A 45 -8.99 4.66 -9.01
N HIS A 46 -9.46 5.25 -7.90
CA HIS A 46 -10.38 4.53 -7.02
C HIS A 46 -11.71 4.22 -7.72
N THR A 47 -12.48 3.30 -7.14
CA THR A 47 -13.75 2.82 -7.73
C THR A 47 -14.96 3.71 -7.43
N GLY A 48 -14.84 4.67 -6.50
CA GLY A 48 -15.92 5.61 -6.18
C GLY A 48 -16.13 6.67 -7.26
N GLY A 49 -17.12 6.52 -8.14
CA GLY A 49 -17.50 7.57 -9.09
C GLY A 49 -16.60 7.70 -10.33
N PHE A 50 -15.63 6.81 -10.53
CA PHE A 50 -14.88 6.67 -11.77
C PHE A 50 -15.31 5.41 -12.53
N SER A 51 -15.37 5.51 -13.86
CA SER A 51 -15.67 4.40 -14.77
C SER A 51 -14.49 4.12 -15.70
N GLY A 52 -14.34 2.87 -16.14
CA GLY A 52 -13.26 2.49 -17.08
C GLY A 52 -11.86 2.47 -16.44
N TYR A 53 -11.78 2.35 -15.12
CA TYR A 53 -10.51 2.18 -14.42
C TYR A 53 -9.86 0.85 -14.79
N THR A 54 -8.53 0.79 -14.76
CA THR A 54 -7.79 -0.46 -14.86
C THR A 54 -7.66 -1.06 -13.47
N PHE A 55 -7.67 -2.39 -13.38
CA PHE A 55 -7.47 -3.13 -12.14
C PHE A 55 -6.46 -4.24 -12.40
N LEU A 56 -5.38 -4.25 -11.63
CA LEU A 56 -4.40 -5.32 -11.58
C LEU A 56 -4.41 -5.92 -10.18
N ASP A 57 -4.84 -7.18 -10.08
CA ASP A 57 -4.73 -7.99 -8.87
C ASP A 57 -3.26 -8.30 -8.59
N LEU A 58 -2.82 -8.10 -7.35
CA LEU A 58 -1.44 -8.37 -6.92
C LEU A 58 -1.35 -9.54 -5.95
N SER A 59 -2.40 -10.35 -5.78
CA SER A 59 -2.42 -11.48 -4.85
C SER A 59 -1.20 -12.41 -4.98
N ASP A 60 -0.87 -12.84 -6.21
CA ASP A 60 0.30 -13.69 -6.47
C ASP A 60 1.63 -12.96 -6.22
N GLU A 61 1.66 -11.64 -6.43
CA GLU A 61 2.86 -10.83 -6.23
C GLU A 61 3.11 -10.59 -4.73
N MET A 62 2.04 -10.49 -3.92
CA MET A 62 2.15 -10.38 -2.47
C MET A 62 2.92 -11.56 -1.87
N GLU A 63 2.65 -12.79 -2.33
CA GLU A 63 3.38 -13.97 -1.85
C GLU A 63 4.88 -13.87 -2.18
N LYS A 64 5.24 -13.48 -3.40
CA LYS A 64 6.64 -13.30 -3.83
C LYS A 64 7.36 -12.24 -3.00
N VAL A 65 6.69 -11.11 -2.72
CA VAL A 65 7.22 -10.04 -1.88
C VAL A 65 7.47 -10.53 -0.46
N LEU A 66 6.48 -11.23 0.12
CA LEU A 66 6.60 -11.81 1.47
C LEU A 66 7.71 -12.85 1.55
N ASP A 67 7.86 -13.70 0.54
CA ASP A 67 8.92 -14.71 0.50
C ASP A 67 10.30 -14.07 0.40
N HIS A 68 10.47 -13.03 -0.41
CA HIS A 68 11.70 -12.25 -0.43
C HIS A 68 11.98 -11.59 0.93
N TRP A 69 10.97 -10.99 1.59
CA TRP A 69 11.17 -10.38 2.91
C TRP A 69 11.61 -11.36 3.97
N LYS A 70 11.18 -12.63 3.92
CA LYS A 70 11.65 -13.68 4.84
C LYS A 70 13.15 -14.02 4.65
N THR A 71 13.77 -13.57 3.57
CA THR A 71 15.21 -13.74 3.32
C THR A 71 16.08 -12.58 3.84
N LEU A 72 15.45 -11.49 4.31
CA LEU A 72 16.11 -10.30 4.87
C LEU A 72 16.24 -10.38 6.39
#